data_AF-A0A7G8UXM4-F1
#
_entry.id   AF-A0A7G8UXM4-F1
#
_cell.length_a   1.000
_cell.length_b   1.000
_cell.length_c   1.000
_cell.angle_alpha   90.00
_cell.angle_beta   90.00
_cell.angle_gamma   90.00
#
_symmetry.space_group_name_H-M   'P 1'
#
loop_
_entity.id
_entity.type
_entity.pdbx_description
1 polymer ?
#
loop_
_entity_poly.entity_id
_entity_poly.type
_entity_poly.pdbx_seq_one_letter_code
_entity_poly.pdbx_strand_id
1 'polypeptide(L)'
;MLELGHECAGIYDPNPAGIAETVADKYGVSLVSSMEDMLAPEIDIVGCAAINNQKIDIVEICERKGKHIMVDKPIVTCRGDYHRLEMLSRRRIIQIGMLLTERFSPPVYTLKKQIERGTFGRIVSIGMRKPHLLSSNERPHWFFSKEQSGGILIDLLIHDFDLLRWLTGSEVVGSEGYLAKNILPDHTTFYDMVGLQVLLENGITAQLYADWHTPLSSWTWGDCRIFVSGTEGSAELRLKGDPFVSKKPLYMHVTNQEAPSIMEVAAPPCTITEDFLNRIHGKKSNIDAEDILAATLATIEADERVHVINLSERGQVR
;
A
#
# COMPACT_ATOMS: atom_id res chain seq x y z
N MET A 1 13.17 12.86 2.81
CA MET A 1 13.85 13.53 3.94
C MET A 1 15.05 14.34 3.45
N LEU A 2 16.08 13.72 2.86
CA LEU A 2 17.24 14.44 2.30
C LEU A 2 16.86 15.54 1.30
N GLU A 3 15.97 15.25 0.35
CA GLU A 3 15.45 16.25 -0.62
C GLU A 3 14.73 17.44 0.02
N LEU A 4 14.24 17.29 1.26
CA LEU A 4 13.57 18.33 2.03
C LEU A 4 14.55 19.10 2.95
N GLY A 5 15.85 18.81 2.86
CA GLY A 5 16.89 19.46 3.65
C GLY A 5 17.12 18.87 5.05
N HIS A 6 16.57 17.69 5.35
CA HIS A 6 16.86 16.96 6.59
C HIS A 6 18.14 16.12 6.47
N GLU A 7 18.74 15.80 7.60
CA GLU A 7 19.91 14.92 7.70
C GLU A 7 19.48 13.46 7.89
N CYS A 8 20.26 12.52 7.35
CA CYS A 8 20.09 11.09 7.59
C CYS A 8 21.29 10.57 8.37
N ALA A 9 21.08 10.26 9.65
CA ALA A 9 22.17 9.87 10.56
C ALA A 9 22.76 8.48 10.25
N GLY A 10 22.01 7.61 9.57
CA GLY A 10 22.52 6.30 9.19
C GLY A 10 21.46 5.34 8.68
N ILE A 11 21.93 4.16 8.25
CA ILE A 11 21.11 3.01 7.88
C ILE A 11 21.61 1.81 8.69
N TYR A 12 20.69 1.12 9.36
CA TYR A 12 20.97 -0.15 10.02
C TYR A 12 20.30 -1.28 9.23
N ASP A 13 21.07 -2.33 8.94
CA ASP A 13 20.57 -3.60 8.42
C ASP A 13 21.37 -4.75 9.06
N PRO A 14 20.71 -5.79 9.62
CA PRO A 14 21.41 -6.93 10.21
C PRO A 14 22.24 -7.74 9.17
N ASN A 15 21.96 -7.58 7.88
CA ASN A 15 22.74 -8.12 6.77
C ASN A 15 23.06 -6.98 5.78
N PRO A 16 24.05 -6.13 6.09
CA PRO A 16 24.30 -4.90 5.33
C PRO A 16 24.71 -5.14 3.87
N ALA A 17 25.20 -6.34 3.55
CA ALA A 17 25.59 -6.70 2.20
C ALA A 17 24.41 -6.58 1.23
N GLY A 18 24.59 -5.83 0.15
CA GLY A 18 23.59 -5.69 -0.92
C GLY A 18 22.83 -4.37 -0.88
N ILE A 19 21.53 -4.40 -0.55
CA ILE A 19 20.63 -3.24 -0.70
C ILE A 19 21.04 -2.09 0.23
N ALA A 20 21.37 -2.39 1.49
CA ALA A 20 21.73 -1.35 2.46
C ALA A 20 23.01 -0.60 2.04
N GLU A 21 24.08 -1.31 1.66
CA GLU A 21 25.29 -0.71 1.07
C GLU A 21 24.97 0.12 -0.18
N THR A 22 24.19 -0.43 -1.11
CA THR A 22 23.83 0.28 -2.36
C THR A 22 23.08 1.58 -2.07
N VAL A 23 22.17 1.56 -1.09
CA VAL A 23 21.39 2.74 -0.68
C VAL A 23 22.27 3.73 0.06
N ALA A 24 23.14 3.26 0.97
CA ALA A 24 24.10 4.07 1.70
C ALA A 24 25.02 4.83 0.74
N ASP A 25 25.63 4.15 -0.22
CA ASP A 25 26.51 4.74 -1.23
C ASP A 25 25.76 5.74 -2.12
N LYS A 26 24.58 5.36 -2.60
CA LYS A 26 23.77 6.21 -3.49
C LYS A 26 23.43 7.56 -2.87
N TYR A 27 23.17 7.58 -1.56
CA TYR A 27 22.72 8.79 -0.85
C TYR A 27 23.81 9.40 0.05
N GLY A 28 25.01 8.84 0.10
CA GLY A 28 26.10 9.31 0.95
C GLY A 28 25.80 9.22 2.44
N VAL A 29 25.09 8.16 2.86
CA VAL A 29 24.67 7.93 4.25
C VAL A 29 25.51 6.81 4.87
N SER A 30 25.85 6.91 6.15
CA SER A 30 26.65 5.89 6.84
C SER A 30 25.83 4.63 7.17
N LEU A 31 26.46 3.46 7.08
CA LEU A 31 25.94 2.24 7.70
C LEU A 31 26.31 2.24 9.19
N VAL A 32 25.32 2.03 10.05
CA VAL A 32 25.53 1.91 11.50
C VAL A 32 25.50 0.45 11.94
N SER A 33 26.09 0.18 13.10
CA SER A 33 26.37 -1.18 13.55
C SER A 33 25.24 -1.83 14.35
N SER A 34 24.33 -1.03 14.90
CA SER A 34 23.29 -1.50 15.80
C SER A 34 21.97 -0.74 15.65
N MET A 35 20.87 -1.35 16.11
CA MET A 35 19.58 -0.68 16.20
C MET A 35 19.60 0.45 17.24
N GLU A 36 20.43 0.30 18.28
CA GLU A 36 20.63 1.30 19.33
C GLU A 36 21.17 2.63 18.77
N ASP A 37 22.06 2.56 17.78
CA ASP A 37 22.60 3.74 17.07
C ASP A 37 21.46 4.53 16.38
N MET A 38 20.48 3.82 15.82
CA MET A 38 19.29 4.42 15.18
C MET A 38 18.31 5.06 16.18
N LEU A 39 18.53 4.87 17.49
CA LEU A 39 17.67 5.36 18.57
C LEU A 39 18.37 6.42 19.44
N ALA A 40 19.52 6.94 18.98
CA ALA A 40 20.28 7.96 19.67
C ALA A 40 19.44 9.23 19.96
N PRO A 41 19.73 9.99 21.04
CA PRO A 41 18.93 11.13 21.47
C PRO A 41 18.63 12.18 20.38
N GLU A 42 19.58 12.41 19.48
CA GLU A 42 19.54 13.36 18.36
C GLU A 42 18.66 12.93 17.18
N ILE A 43 18.23 11.66 17.13
CA ILE A 43 17.35 11.16 16.06
C ILE A 43 15.89 11.55 16.35
N ASP A 44 15.22 12.24 15.45
CA ASP A 44 13.80 12.58 15.62
C ASP A 44 12.87 11.51 15.03
N ILE A 45 13.26 10.94 13.89
CA ILE A 45 12.43 10.07 13.05
C ILE A 45 13.20 8.82 12.63
N VAL A 46 12.56 7.66 12.79
CA VAL A 46 13.06 6.36 12.29
C VAL A 46 12.27 5.95 11.04
N GLY A 47 12.97 5.54 9.97
CA GLY A 47 12.37 4.84 8.83
C GLY A 47 12.49 3.34 9.01
N CYS A 48 11.42 2.57 8.76
CA CYS A 48 11.42 1.11 8.97
C CYS A 48 10.87 0.34 7.77
N ALA A 49 11.70 -0.53 7.20
CA ALA A 49 11.35 -1.50 6.17
C ALA A 49 11.79 -2.93 6.54
N ALA A 50 11.76 -3.26 7.84
CA ALA A 50 12.04 -4.60 8.35
C ALA A 50 11.04 -5.64 7.81
N ILE A 51 11.24 -6.93 8.11
CA ILE A 51 10.30 -8.01 7.77
C ILE A 51 8.91 -7.66 8.33
N ASN A 52 7.84 -7.87 7.54
CA ASN A 52 6.53 -7.28 7.84
C ASN A 52 6.00 -7.62 9.24
N ASN A 53 6.17 -8.85 9.70
CA ASN A 53 5.74 -9.27 11.05
C ASN A 53 6.65 -8.81 12.21
N GLN A 54 7.76 -8.14 11.92
CA GLN A 54 8.70 -7.59 12.94
C GLN A 54 8.54 -6.08 13.11
N LYS A 55 7.87 -5.40 12.18
CA LYS A 55 7.77 -3.94 12.15
C LYS A 55 7.12 -3.37 13.42
N ILE A 56 6.12 -4.05 13.98
CA ILE A 56 5.42 -3.59 15.18
C ILE A 56 6.33 -3.52 16.43
N ASP A 57 7.27 -4.46 16.57
CA ASP A 57 8.22 -4.45 17.69
C ASP A 57 9.11 -3.20 17.63
N ILE A 58 9.50 -2.80 16.42
CA ILE A 58 10.30 -1.59 16.17
C ILE A 58 9.47 -0.33 16.46
N VAL A 59 8.19 -0.31 16.10
CA VAL A 59 7.26 0.79 16.45
C VAL A 59 7.17 0.95 17.96
N GLU A 60 7.03 -0.14 18.72
CA GLU A 60 6.99 -0.09 20.19
C GLU A 60 8.31 0.40 20.80
N ILE A 61 9.46 0.00 20.23
CA ILE A 61 10.78 0.51 20.64
C ILE A 61 10.85 2.03 20.42
N CYS A 62 10.41 2.51 19.25
CA CYS A 62 10.40 3.93 18.92
C CYS A 62 9.48 4.73 19.87
N GLU A 63 8.29 4.21 20.19
CA GLU A 63 7.38 4.86 21.15
C GLU A 63 8.06 5.01 22.52
N ARG A 64 8.68 3.93 23.04
CA ARG A 64 9.40 3.97 24.34
C ARG A 64 10.56 4.98 24.35
N LYS A 65 11.14 5.28 23.19
CA LYS A 65 12.25 6.22 23.03
C LYS A 65 11.79 7.62 22.59
N GLY A 66 10.48 7.83 22.41
CA GLY A 66 9.93 9.11 21.96
C GLY A 66 10.29 9.46 20.51
N LYS A 67 10.59 8.48 19.67
CA LYS A 67 11.01 8.66 18.27
C LYS A 67 9.80 8.50 17.35
N HIS A 68 9.55 9.46 16.48
CA HIS A 68 8.53 9.29 15.45
C HIS A 68 8.98 8.19 14.47
N ILE A 69 8.04 7.50 13.84
CA ILE A 69 8.39 6.40 12.94
C ILE A 69 7.56 6.43 11.65
N MET A 70 8.23 6.28 10.51
CA MET A 70 7.61 6.06 9.20
C MET A 70 7.89 4.63 8.75
N VAL A 71 6.85 3.82 8.61
CA VAL A 71 6.97 2.39 8.33
C VAL A 71 6.53 2.09 6.90
N ASP A 72 7.26 1.24 6.20
CA ASP A 72 6.79 0.64 4.95
C ASP A 72 5.57 -0.26 5.19
N LYS A 73 4.67 -0.34 4.21
CA LYS A 73 3.48 -1.20 4.29
C LYS A 73 3.83 -2.69 4.20
N PRO A 74 2.98 -3.59 4.71
CA PRO A 74 2.03 -3.35 5.80
C PRO A 74 2.79 -3.16 7.12
N ILE A 75 2.17 -2.46 8.08
CA ILE A 75 2.76 -2.26 9.42
C ILE A 75 2.63 -3.50 10.32
N VAL A 76 1.61 -4.33 10.08
CA VAL A 76 1.33 -5.58 10.81
C VAL A 76 0.76 -6.62 9.85
N THR A 77 0.89 -7.91 10.18
CA THR A 77 0.41 -9.03 9.35
C THR A 77 -0.73 -9.82 9.98
N CYS A 78 -1.11 -9.54 11.22
CA CYS A 78 -2.17 -10.28 11.92
C CYS A 78 -2.95 -9.40 12.91
N ARG A 79 -4.13 -9.90 13.33
CA ARG A 79 -5.01 -9.22 14.30
C ARG A 79 -4.36 -9.00 15.66
N GLY A 80 -3.54 -9.94 16.13
CA GLY A 80 -2.82 -9.80 17.40
C GLY A 80 -1.93 -8.54 17.41
N ASP A 81 -1.13 -8.37 16.36
CA ASP A 81 -0.28 -7.19 16.20
C ASP A 81 -1.06 -5.92 15.87
N TYR A 82 -2.20 -6.03 15.18
CA TYR A 82 -3.10 -4.89 15.01
C TYR A 82 -3.57 -4.30 16.34
N HIS A 83 -3.92 -5.13 17.34
CA HIS A 83 -4.29 -4.63 18.66
C HIS A 83 -3.14 -3.89 19.35
N ARG A 84 -1.89 -4.33 19.14
CA ARG A 84 -0.70 -3.61 19.63
C ARG A 84 -0.62 -2.24 18.96
N LEU A 85 -0.74 -2.19 17.63
CA LEU A 85 -0.75 -0.93 16.87
C LEU A 85 -1.86 0.03 17.30
N GLU A 86 -3.06 -0.49 17.55
CA GLU A 86 -4.21 0.27 18.03
C GLU A 86 -3.90 0.93 19.38
N MET A 87 -3.30 0.18 20.30
CA MET A 87 -2.91 0.70 21.61
C MET A 87 -1.85 1.80 21.51
N LEU A 88 -0.85 1.65 20.64
CA LEU A 88 0.18 2.68 20.40
C LEU A 88 -0.45 3.95 19.81
N SER A 89 -1.29 3.79 18.79
CA SER A 89 -1.99 4.90 18.14
C SER A 89 -2.91 5.67 19.09
N ARG A 90 -3.55 4.99 20.06
CA ARG A 90 -4.40 5.63 21.09
C ARG A 90 -3.60 6.43 22.12
N ARG A 91 -2.38 6.00 22.46
CA ARG A 91 -1.51 6.73 23.41
C ARG A 91 -1.03 8.06 22.84
N ARG A 92 -0.87 8.17 21.52
CA ARG A 92 -0.45 9.39 20.80
C ARG A 92 0.85 9.99 21.34
N ILE A 93 1.78 9.15 21.81
CA ILE A 93 3.09 9.58 22.31
C ILE A 93 4.00 10.00 21.14
N ILE A 94 3.92 9.28 20.02
CA ILE A 94 4.66 9.55 18.79
C ILE A 94 3.72 9.56 17.58
N GLN A 95 4.17 10.15 16.47
CA GLN A 95 3.54 9.96 15.18
C GLN A 95 4.00 8.64 14.55
N ILE A 96 3.04 7.79 14.16
CA ILE A 96 3.26 6.50 13.47
C ILE A 96 2.75 6.63 12.04
N GLY A 97 3.64 6.75 11.07
CA GLY A 97 3.34 6.84 9.64
C GLY A 97 3.40 5.47 8.98
N MET A 98 2.60 5.27 7.94
CA MET A 98 2.70 4.13 7.04
C MET A 98 2.78 4.63 5.60
N LEU A 99 3.65 4.03 4.79
CA LEU A 99 3.86 4.41 3.38
C LEU A 99 2.69 3.96 2.48
N LEU A 100 1.49 4.51 2.72
CA LEU A 100 0.31 4.40 1.86
C LEU A 100 0.44 5.35 0.66
N THR A 101 1.45 5.06 -0.17
CA THR A 101 1.94 5.97 -1.23
C THR A 101 0.94 6.28 -2.32
N GLU A 102 -0.08 5.44 -2.53
CA GLU A 102 -0.98 5.57 -3.69
C GLU A 102 -1.88 6.81 -3.64
N ARG A 103 -2.21 7.35 -2.46
CA ARG A 103 -2.91 8.65 -2.34
C ARG A 103 -2.13 9.79 -3.00
N PHE A 104 -0.80 9.66 -3.08
CA PHE A 104 0.13 10.63 -3.66
C PHE A 104 0.48 10.34 -5.13
N SER A 105 -0.18 9.37 -5.75
CA SER A 105 -0.08 9.15 -7.19
C SER A 105 -0.90 10.24 -7.93
N PRO A 106 -0.31 11.01 -8.86
CA PRO A 106 -1.03 12.05 -9.60
C PRO A 106 -2.37 11.63 -10.22
N PRO A 107 -2.51 10.48 -10.93
CA PRO A 107 -3.82 10.04 -11.43
C PRO A 107 -4.83 9.77 -10.30
N VAL A 108 -4.41 9.20 -9.18
CA VAL A 108 -5.29 8.84 -8.05
C VAL A 108 -5.72 10.10 -7.28
N TYR A 109 -4.81 11.05 -7.08
CA TYR A 109 -5.14 12.36 -6.54
C TYR A 109 -6.12 13.13 -7.44
N THR A 110 -5.89 13.08 -8.76
CA THR A 110 -6.82 13.66 -9.74
C THR A 110 -8.20 13.03 -9.62
N LEU A 111 -8.29 11.71 -9.52
CA LEU A 111 -9.55 11.00 -9.31
C LEU A 111 -10.26 11.47 -8.05
N LYS A 112 -9.55 11.61 -6.91
CA LYS A 112 -10.13 12.14 -5.67
C LYS A 112 -10.76 13.52 -5.90
N LYS A 113 -10.09 14.41 -6.63
CA LYS A 113 -10.61 15.74 -6.96
C LYS A 113 -11.82 15.71 -7.89
N GLN A 114 -11.87 14.79 -8.85
CA GLN A 114 -13.04 14.64 -9.72
C GLN A 114 -14.25 14.06 -8.97
N ILE A 115 -14.02 13.11 -8.05
CA ILE A 115 -15.07 12.60 -7.16
C ILE A 115 -15.60 13.72 -6.24
N GLU A 116 -14.72 14.49 -5.60
CA GLU A 116 -15.10 15.64 -4.75
C GLU A 116 -15.89 16.72 -5.50
N ARG A 117 -15.61 16.91 -6.80
CA ARG A 117 -16.33 17.85 -7.67
C ARG A 117 -17.69 17.33 -8.15
N GLY A 118 -17.98 16.04 -7.94
CA GLY A 118 -19.20 15.42 -8.44
C GLY A 118 -19.18 15.12 -9.94
N THR A 119 -17.99 15.08 -10.58
CA THR A 119 -17.84 14.89 -12.04
C THR A 119 -18.52 13.63 -12.57
N PHE A 120 -18.62 12.59 -11.75
CA PHE A 120 -19.24 11.31 -12.11
C PHE A 120 -20.63 11.11 -11.50
N GLY A 121 -21.20 12.14 -10.88
CA GLY A 121 -22.39 12.02 -10.03
C GLY A 121 -22.09 11.17 -8.79
N ARG A 122 -23.06 10.35 -8.38
CA ARG A 122 -22.87 9.42 -7.26
C ARG A 122 -22.06 8.21 -7.74
N ILE A 123 -20.95 7.92 -7.05
CA ILE A 123 -20.16 6.72 -7.33
C ILE A 123 -20.99 5.47 -7.02
N VAL A 124 -20.94 4.50 -7.93
CA VAL A 124 -21.67 3.23 -7.86
C VAL A 124 -20.70 2.07 -7.62
N SER A 125 -19.58 2.06 -8.33
CA SER A 125 -18.56 1.02 -8.15
C SER A 125 -17.14 1.48 -8.45
N ILE A 126 -16.18 0.80 -7.82
CA ILE A 126 -14.74 0.99 -8.05
C ILE A 126 -14.08 -0.38 -8.28
N GLY A 127 -13.33 -0.54 -9.37
CA GLY A 127 -12.52 -1.73 -9.62
C GLY A 127 -11.04 -1.40 -9.58
N MET A 128 -10.23 -2.18 -8.87
CA MET A 128 -8.78 -2.02 -8.81
C MET A 128 -8.10 -3.33 -9.19
N ARG A 129 -7.15 -3.27 -10.13
CA ARG A 129 -6.35 -4.43 -10.56
C ARG A 129 -4.87 -4.14 -10.37
N LYS A 130 -4.17 -5.05 -9.71
CA LYS A 130 -2.77 -4.93 -9.29
C LYS A 130 -1.93 -6.15 -9.63
N PRO A 131 -1.76 -6.50 -10.92
CA PRO A 131 -0.76 -7.49 -11.29
C PRO A 131 0.64 -6.93 -10.98
N HIS A 132 1.50 -7.76 -10.39
CA HIS A 132 2.87 -7.41 -10.05
C HIS A 132 3.86 -8.44 -10.57
N LEU A 133 5.07 -7.99 -10.87
CA LEU A 133 6.19 -8.84 -11.22
C LEU A 133 6.76 -9.47 -9.95
N LEU A 134 6.76 -10.80 -9.89
CA LEU A 134 7.22 -11.53 -8.73
C LEU A 134 8.75 -11.45 -8.56
N SER A 135 9.51 -11.65 -9.64
CA SER A 135 10.98 -11.83 -9.59
C SER A 135 11.42 -12.81 -8.50
N SER A 136 10.86 -14.03 -8.50
CA SER A 136 10.98 -14.98 -7.38
C SER A 136 12.42 -15.27 -6.94
N ASN A 137 13.37 -15.30 -7.88
CA ASN A 137 14.77 -15.60 -7.60
C ASN A 137 15.50 -14.49 -6.82
N GLU A 138 14.93 -13.29 -6.76
CA GLU A 138 15.47 -12.12 -6.06
C GLU A 138 14.77 -11.88 -4.72
N ARG A 139 13.73 -12.67 -4.38
CA ARG A 139 12.94 -12.49 -3.16
C ARG A 139 13.61 -13.19 -1.97
N PRO A 140 13.68 -12.53 -0.81
CA PRO A 140 14.14 -13.19 0.42
C PRO A 140 13.12 -14.25 0.87
N HIS A 141 13.58 -15.29 1.56
CA HIS A 141 12.74 -16.41 1.98
C HIS A 141 11.48 -15.99 2.75
N TRP A 142 11.56 -14.93 3.57
CA TRP A 142 10.44 -14.46 4.37
C TRP A 142 9.25 -13.96 3.52
N PHE A 143 9.52 -13.51 2.29
CA PHE A 143 8.48 -13.04 1.37
C PHE A 143 7.44 -14.14 1.07
N PHE A 144 7.91 -15.39 0.97
CA PHE A 144 7.07 -16.54 0.66
C PHE A 144 6.34 -17.14 1.88
N SER A 145 6.61 -16.64 3.09
CA SER A 145 5.92 -17.05 4.30
C SER A 145 4.72 -16.14 4.57
N LYS A 146 3.49 -16.69 4.54
CA LYS A 146 2.29 -15.90 4.88
C LYS A 146 2.38 -15.24 6.26
N GLU A 147 2.97 -15.92 7.23
CA GLU A 147 3.15 -15.37 8.58
C GLU A 147 4.06 -14.14 8.58
N GLN A 148 5.18 -14.20 7.85
CA GLN A 148 6.18 -13.14 7.85
C GLN A 148 5.84 -11.99 6.92
N SER A 149 5.24 -12.26 5.75
CA SER A 149 4.89 -11.23 4.76
C SER A 149 3.46 -10.71 4.89
N GLY A 150 2.55 -11.46 5.51
CA GLY A 150 1.11 -11.23 5.48
C GLY A 150 0.40 -11.83 4.26
N GLY A 151 1.17 -12.35 3.28
CA GLY A 151 0.62 -12.85 2.02
C GLY A 151 0.10 -11.74 1.09
N ILE A 152 -0.31 -12.14 -0.12
CA ILE A 152 -0.66 -11.21 -1.21
C ILE A 152 -1.79 -10.23 -0.84
N LEU A 153 -2.78 -10.68 -0.07
CA LEU A 153 -3.93 -9.85 0.32
C LEU A 153 -3.47 -8.70 1.22
N ILE A 154 -2.80 -9.01 2.33
CA ILE A 154 -2.32 -7.99 3.26
C ILE A 154 -1.26 -7.10 2.60
N ASP A 155 -0.33 -7.68 1.85
CA ASP A 155 0.78 -6.95 1.26
C ASP A 155 0.36 -5.98 0.14
N LEU A 156 -0.57 -6.38 -0.75
CA LEU A 156 -0.94 -5.58 -1.92
C LEU A 156 -2.26 -4.82 -1.73
N LEU A 157 -3.27 -5.42 -1.09
CA LEU A 157 -4.60 -4.79 -0.98
C LEU A 157 -4.71 -3.77 0.15
N ILE A 158 -3.73 -3.64 1.05
CA ILE A 158 -3.71 -2.57 2.05
C ILE A 158 -3.84 -1.18 1.42
N HIS A 159 -3.24 -0.98 0.24
CA HIS A 159 -3.42 0.24 -0.55
C HIS A 159 -4.84 0.38 -1.10
N ASP A 160 -5.48 -0.72 -1.51
CA ASP A 160 -6.83 -0.68 -2.07
C ASP A 160 -7.86 -0.35 -0.99
N PHE A 161 -7.77 -0.97 0.18
CA PHE A 161 -8.61 -0.64 1.34
C PHE A 161 -8.42 0.82 1.77
N ASP A 162 -7.18 1.31 1.80
CA ASP A 162 -6.86 2.71 2.05
C ASP A 162 -7.51 3.66 1.02
N LEU A 163 -7.38 3.34 -0.27
CA LEU A 163 -7.92 4.16 -1.36
C LEU A 163 -9.45 4.13 -1.39
N LEU A 164 -10.11 3.00 -1.14
CA LEU A 164 -11.57 2.92 -1.10
C LEU A 164 -12.12 3.89 -0.06
N ARG A 165 -11.57 3.86 1.17
CA ARG A 165 -11.95 4.80 2.23
C ARG A 165 -11.69 6.23 1.82
N TRP A 166 -10.47 6.52 1.34
CA TRP A 166 -10.07 7.88 1.01
C TRP A 166 -10.88 8.48 -0.14
N LEU A 167 -11.10 7.74 -1.23
CA LEU A 167 -11.82 8.21 -2.41
C LEU A 167 -13.29 8.47 -2.08
N THR A 168 -13.92 7.58 -1.32
CA THR A 168 -15.37 7.59 -1.08
C THR A 168 -15.80 8.31 0.20
N GLY A 169 -14.88 8.48 1.16
CA GLY A 169 -15.22 8.96 2.50
C GLY A 169 -16.12 8.00 3.29
N SER A 170 -16.08 6.70 2.97
CA SER A 170 -16.92 5.67 3.56
C SER A 170 -16.09 4.48 4.04
N GLU A 171 -16.54 3.85 5.12
CA GLU A 171 -15.86 2.68 5.69
C GLU A 171 -16.29 1.38 5.01
N VAL A 172 -15.44 0.37 5.11
CA VAL A 172 -15.71 -0.99 4.61
C VAL A 172 -16.49 -1.77 5.65
N VAL A 173 -17.59 -2.41 5.23
CA VAL A 173 -18.46 -3.22 6.12
C VAL A 173 -18.42 -4.71 5.82
N GLY A 174 -17.91 -5.10 4.65
CA GLY A 174 -17.80 -6.51 4.29
C GLY A 174 -16.97 -6.74 3.04
N SER A 175 -16.37 -7.92 2.97
CA SER A 175 -15.65 -8.40 1.81
C SER A 175 -15.79 -9.91 1.68
N GLU A 176 -15.92 -10.39 0.44
CA GLU A 176 -16.01 -11.82 0.11
C GLU A 176 -15.16 -12.11 -1.11
N GLY A 177 -14.48 -13.26 -1.15
CA GLY A 177 -13.62 -13.58 -2.29
C GLY A 177 -12.74 -14.80 -2.12
N TYR A 178 -11.73 -14.91 -2.98
CA TYR A 178 -10.88 -16.09 -3.08
C TYR A 178 -9.39 -15.73 -3.13
N LEU A 179 -8.58 -16.55 -2.46
CA LEU A 179 -7.14 -16.67 -2.61
C LEU A 179 -6.82 -17.94 -3.38
N ALA A 180 -5.85 -17.89 -4.29
CA ALA A 180 -5.42 -19.04 -5.06
C ALA A 180 -3.88 -19.17 -5.12
N LYS A 181 -3.44 -20.43 -5.22
CA LYS A 181 -2.07 -20.81 -5.53
C LYS A 181 -2.06 -21.52 -6.88
N ASN A 182 -1.30 -20.98 -7.82
CA ASN A 182 -1.10 -21.48 -9.17
C ASN A 182 0.39 -21.76 -9.49
N ILE A 183 1.31 -21.12 -8.76
CA ILE A 183 2.76 -21.28 -8.93
C ILE A 183 3.45 -21.62 -7.60
N LEU A 184 4.73 -21.98 -7.69
CA LEU A 184 5.60 -22.20 -6.52
C LEU A 184 4.98 -23.17 -5.50
N PRO A 185 4.72 -24.44 -5.88
CA PRO A 185 4.06 -25.42 -5.02
C PRO A 185 4.84 -25.70 -3.72
N ASP A 186 6.17 -25.62 -3.77
CA ASP A 186 7.06 -25.87 -2.62
C ASP A 186 6.96 -24.78 -1.54
N HIS A 187 6.49 -23.59 -1.90
CA HIS A 187 6.24 -22.50 -0.95
C HIS A 187 4.81 -22.59 -0.40
N THR A 188 4.56 -23.54 0.50
CA THR A 188 3.20 -23.99 0.89
C THR A 188 2.24 -22.90 1.35
N THR A 189 2.73 -21.81 1.95
CA THR A 189 1.89 -20.69 2.43
C THR A 189 1.89 -19.47 1.49
N PHE A 190 2.56 -19.54 0.35
CA PHE A 190 2.56 -18.49 -0.67
C PHE A 190 1.34 -18.59 -1.59
N TYR A 191 0.54 -17.53 -1.68
CA TYR A 191 -0.58 -17.40 -2.62
C TYR A 191 -0.26 -16.32 -3.64
N ASP A 192 -0.60 -16.57 -4.91
CA ASP A 192 -0.18 -15.73 -6.04
C ASP A 192 -1.32 -14.97 -6.72
N MET A 193 -2.56 -15.17 -6.26
CA MET A 193 -3.72 -14.44 -6.75
C MET A 193 -4.74 -14.24 -5.63
N VAL A 194 -5.33 -13.05 -5.60
CA VAL A 194 -6.48 -12.69 -4.75
C VAL A 194 -7.52 -11.95 -5.58
N GLY A 195 -8.80 -12.24 -5.34
CA GLY A 195 -9.92 -11.47 -5.87
C GLY A 195 -11.02 -11.31 -4.83
N LEU A 196 -11.43 -10.07 -4.54
CA LEU A 196 -12.45 -9.72 -3.55
C LEU A 196 -13.57 -8.87 -4.16
N GLN A 197 -14.80 -9.08 -3.69
CA GLN A 197 -15.89 -8.10 -3.73
C GLN A 197 -15.98 -7.43 -2.36
N VAL A 198 -16.07 -6.10 -2.32
CA VAL A 198 -16.10 -5.30 -1.10
C VAL A 198 -17.35 -4.43 -1.09
N LEU A 199 -17.97 -4.28 0.08
CA LEU A 199 -19.12 -3.40 0.33
C LEU A 199 -18.72 -2.30 1.31
N LEU A 200 -19.04 -1.06 0.96
CA LEU A 200 -18.86 0.12 1.82
C LEU A 200 -20.19 0.52 2.48
N GLU A 201 -20.13 1.23 3.62
CA GLU A 201 -21.30 1.71 4.37
C GLU A 201 -22.31 2.50 3.52
N ASN A 202 -21.81 3.31 2.59
CA ASN A 202 -22.64 4.12 1.69
C ASN A 202 -23.23 3.33 0.49
N GLY A 203 -23.06 2.01 0.46
CA GLY A 203 -23.60 1.13 -0.57
C GLY A 203 -22.77 1.04 -1.85
N ILE A 204 -21.61 1.71 -1.93
CA ILE A 204 -20.66 1.50 -3.02
C ILE A 204 -20.10 0.08 -2.94
N THR A 205 -20.01 -0.59 -4.08
CA THR A 205 -19.33 -1.89 -4.18
C THR A 205 -17.98 -1.74 -4.87
N ALA A 206 -17.01 -2.56 -4.49
CA ALA A 206 -15.69 -2.53 -5.10
C ALA A 206 -15.17 -3.93 -5.43
N GLN A 207 -14.34 -3.98 -6.47
CA GLN A 207 -13.73 -5.19 -7.00
C GLN A 207 -12.22 -5.04 -6.86
N LEU A 208 -11.62 -5.80 -5.95
CA LEU A 208 -10.19 -5.75 -5.70
C LEU A 208 -9.55 -7.02 -6.26
N TYR A 209 -8.44 -6.86 -6.98
CA TYR A 209 -7.75 -7.97 -7.61
C TYR A 209 -6.25 -7.72 -7.61
N ALA A 210 -5.47 -8.70 -7.16
CA ALA A 210 -4.02 -8.66 -7.27
C ALA A 210 -3.46 -10.03 -7.62
N ASP A 211 -2.33 -10.05 -8.33
CA ASP A 211 -1.64 -11.28 -8.70
C ASP A 211 -0.13 -11.05 -8.84
N TRP A 212 0.65 -12.13 -8.78
CA TRP A 212 2.10 -12.14 -8.97
C TRP A 212 2.52 -12.64 -10.38
N HIS A 213 1.69 -12.44 -11.39
CA HIS A 213 1.82 -13.02 -12.74
C HIS A 213 2.20 -12.01 -13.82
N THR A 214 2.66 -10.80 -13.48
CA THR A 214 3.20 -9.90 -14.51
C THR A 214 4.40 -10.57 -15.19
N PRO A 215 4.43 -10.70 -16.54
CA PRO A 215 5.54 -11.36 -17.23
C PRO A 215 6.87 -10.61 -17.08
N LEU A 216 7.99 -11.34 -17.06
CA LEU A 216 9.34 -10.75 -17.02
C LEU A 216 9.62 -9.80 -18.20
N SER A 217 9.04 -10.06 -19.37
CA SER A 217 9.16 -9.22 -20.56
C SER A 217 8.15 -8.06 -20.61
N SER A 218 7.37 -7.87 -19.55
CA SER A 218 6.44 -6.74 -19.44
C SER A 218 7.18 -5.41 -19.48
N TRP A 219 6.53 -4.40 -20.07
CA TRP A 219 7.06 -3.04 -20.19
C TRP A 219 7.07 -2.26 -18.87
N THR A 220 6.40 -2.80 -17.84
CA THR A 220 6.30 -2.26 -16.49
C THR A 220 6.28 -3.41 -15.48
N TRP A 221 6.65 -3.13 -14.23
CA TRP A 221 6.57 -4.11 -13.13
C TRP A 221 5.14 -4.50 -12.78
N GLY A 222 4.14 -3.72 -13.18
CA GLY A 222 2.73 -4.00 -12.94
C GLY A 222 1.82 -3.04 -13.71
N ASP A 223 0.93 -3.59 -14.55
CA ASP A 223 -0.10 -2.83 -15.27
C ASP A 223 -1.30 -2.59 -14.33
N CYS A 224 -1.07 -1.75 -13.31
CA CYS A 224 -2.07 -1.45 -12.31
C CYS A 224 -3.12 -0.46 -12.84
N ARG A 225 -4.40 -0.77 -12.63
CA ARG A 225 -5.52 0.02 -13.15
C ARG A 225 -6.61 0.24 -12.12
N ILE A 226 -7.29 1.39 -12.24
CA ILE A 226 -8.48 1.72 -11.45
C ILE A 226 -9.61 2.08 -12.41
N PHE A 227 -10.79 1.50 -12.18
CA PHE A 227 -12.03 1.76 -12.90
C PHE A 227 -13.03 2.38 -11.93
N VAL A 228 -13.70 3.44 -12.33
CA VAL A 228 -14.75 4.09 -11.53
C VAL A 228 -16.00 4.22 -12.38
N SER A 229 -17.13 3.79 -11.83
CA SER A 229 -18.45 4.03 -12.41
C SER A 229 -19.28 4.88 -11.45
N GLY A 230 -19.80 5.98 -11.95
CA GLY A 230 -20.80 6.81 -11.26
C GLY A 230 -22.08 6.94 -12.08
N THR A 231 -23.09 7.58 -11.50
CA THR A 231 -24.40 7.77 -12.14
C THR A 231 -24.36 8.69 -13.37
N GLU A 232 -23.34 9.51 -13.51
CA GLU A 232 -23.22 10.53 -14.58
C GLU A 232 -21.94 10.41 -15.40
N GLY A 233 -21.10 9.41 -15.13
CA GLY A 233 -19.88 9.20 -15.89
C GLY A 233 -19.01 8.08 -15.33
N SER A 234 -17.87 7.87 -15.97
CA SER A 234 -16.89 6.86 -15.58
C SER A 234 -15.45 7.31 -15.85
N ALA A 235 -14.50 6.63 -15.22
CA ALA A 235 -13.08 6.82 -15.46
C ALA A 235 -12.31 5.50 -15.47
N GLU A 236 -11.25 5.44 -16.29
CA GLU A 236 -10.21 4.42 -16.25
C GLU A 236 -8.86 5.13 -16.03
N LEU A 237 -8.15 4.72 -14.98
CA LEU A 237 -6.79 5.13 -14.70
C LEU A 237 -5.85 3.99 -15.07
N ARG A 238 -4.83 4.29 -15.89
CA ARG A 238 -3.68 3.40 -16.10
C ARG A 238 -2.48 3.98 -15.37
N LEU A 239 -2.15 3.41 -14.21
CA LEU A 239 -1.23 4.04 -13.25
C LEU A 239 0.22 4.10 -13.74
N LYS A 240 0.60 3.23 -14.69
CA LYS A 240 1.92 3.24 -15.34
C LYS A 240 1.90 3.71 -16.78
N GLY A 241 0.71 4.01 -17.32
CA GLY A 241 0.50 4.34 -18.72
C GLY A 241 0.08 3.15 -19.57
N ASP A 242 0.45 3.18 -20.84
CA ASP A 242 0.15 2.18 -21.86
C ASP A 242 1.35 2.02 -22.80
N PRO A 243 1.76 0.77 -23.14
CA PRO A 243 2.96 0.53 -23.93
C PRO A 243 2.85 0.99 -25.39
N PHE A 244 1.63 1.14 -25.91
CA PHE A 244 1.34 1.53 -27.29
C PHE A 244 0.97 3.00 -27.43
N VAL A 245 0.52 3.65 -26.34
CA VAL A 245 0.07 5.05 -26.34
C VAL A 245 1.05 5.98 -25.62
N SER A 246 1.37 5.70 -24.35
CA SER A 246 2.19 6.59 -23.52
C SER A 246 2.69 5.89 -22.27
N LYS A 247 4.00 5.92 -22.01
CA LYS A 247 4.59 5.40 -20.75
C LYS A 247 4.40 6.31 -19.54
N LYS A 248 3.57 7.36 -19.65
CA LYS A 248 3.14 8.19 -18.52
C LYS A 248 1.75 7.75 -18.05
N PRO A 249 1.40 7.94 -16.76
CA PRO A 249 0.07 7.63 -16.28
C PRO A 249 -1.02 8.25 -17.16
N LEU A 250 -2.09 7.50 -17.42
CA LEU A 250 -3.23 7.95 -18.22
C LEU A 250 -4.47 8.02 -17.35
N TYR A 251 -5.22 9.11 -17.48
CA TYR A 251 -6.53 9.29 -16.88
C TYR A 251 -7.54 9.46 -18.01
N MET A 252 -8.37 8.47 -18.26
CA MET A 252 -9.43 8.52 -19.25
C MET A 252 -10.77 8.68 -18.54
N HIS A 253 -11.64 9.52 -19.07
CA HIS A 253 -12.98 9.68 -18.51
C HIS A 253 -14.01 9.98 -19.60
N VAL A 254 -15.28 9.77 -19.26
CA VAL A 254 -16.44 10.12 -20.04
C VAL A 254 -17.58 10.49 -19.08
N THR A 255 -18.40 11.47 -19.45
CA THR A 255 -19.59 11.85 -18.68
C THR A 255 -20.81 11.94 -19.60
N ASN A 256 -21.99 12.13 -19.02
CA ASN A 256 -23.20 12.39 -19.80
C ASN A 256 -23.12 13.69 -20.62
N GLN A 257 -22.26 14.64 -20.22
CA GLN A 257 -22.10 15.93 -20.87
C GLN A 257 -20.83 16.02 -21.75
N GLU A 258 -19.83 15.16 -21.53
CA GLU A 258 -18.53 15.22 -22.19
C GLU A 258 -18.15 13.88 -22.82
N ALA A 259 -17.73 13.93 -24.09
CA ALA A 259 -17.24 12.76 -24.82
C ALA A 259 -15.96 12.18 -24.20
N PRO A 260 -15.62 10.90 -24.45
CA PRO A 260 -14.42 10.27 -23.91
C PRO A 260 -13.15 11.08 -24.23
N SER A 261 -12.37 11.39 -23.20
CA SER A 261 -11.11 12.13 -23.36
C SER A 261 -10.04 11.73 -22.34
N ILE A 262 -8.79 12.09 -22.62
CA ILE A 262 -7.66 11.92 -21.69
C ILE A 262 -7.48 13.24 -20.92
N MET A 263 -7.54 13.16 -19.59
CA MET A 263 -7.33 14.29 -18.69
C MET A 263 -5.86 14.38 -18.26
N GLU A 264 -5.36 15.61 -18.11
CA GLU A 264 -4.07 15.85 -17.49
C GLU A 264 -4.13 15.56 -15.98
N VAL A 265 -3.13 14.86 -15.47
CA VAL A 265 -3.05 14.48 -14.05
C VAL A 265 -2.40 15.59 -13.23
N ALA A 266 -3.03 15.97 -12.13
CA ALA A 266 -2.50 16.94 -11.18
C ALA A 266 -1.61 16.25 -10.14
N ALA A 267 -0.48 16.88 -9.81
CA ALA A 267 0.34 16.45 -8.68
C ALA A 267 -0.37 16.72 -7.35
N PRO A 268 -0.22 15.85 -6.34
CA PRO A 268 -0.61 16.17 -4.97
C PRO A 268 0.14 17.41 -4.46
N PRO A 269 -0.42 18.15 -3.49
CA PRO A 269 0.16 19.41 -2.99
C PRO A 269 1.43 19.20 -2.14
N CYS A 270 1.71 17.97 -1.72
CA CYS A 270 2.90 17.59 -0.98
C CYS A 270 3.20 16.10 -1.20
N THR A 271 4.43 15.68 -0.90
CA THR A 271 4.82 14.27 -0.86
C THR A 271 4.33 13.59 0.42
N ILE A 272 4.27 12.26 0.45
CA ILE A 272 3.94 11.50 1.66
C ILE A 272 4.90 11.79 2.83
N THR A 273 6.15 12.13 2.53
CA THR A 273 7.14 12.50 3.55
C THR A 273 6.80 13.86 4.17
N GLU A 274 6.50 14.85 3.34
CA GLU A 274 6.04 16.17 3.82
C GLU A 274 4.71 16.06 4.58
N ASP A 275 3.80 15.19 4.13
CA ASP A 275 2.53 14.92 4.80
C ASP A 275 2.73 14.42 6.23
N PHE A 276 3.68 13.49 6.41
CA PHE A 276 4.04 12.97 7.72
C PHE A 276 4.74 14.01 8.61
N LEU A 277 5.66 14.80 8.04
CA LEU A 277 6.29 15.92 8.74
C LEU A 277 5.27 17.00 9.15
N ASN A 278 4.27 17.26 8.31
CA ASN A 278 3.17 18.16 8.64
C ASN A 278 2.44 17.65 9.88
N ARG A 279 2.16 16.35 9.96
CA ARG A 279 1.50 15.72 11.11
C ARG A 279 2.34 15.82 12.39
N ILE A 280 3.66 15.63 12.31
CA ILE A 280 4.59 15.84 13.43
C ILE A 280 4.50 17.28 13.94
N HIS A 281 4.43 18.25 13.04
CA HIS A 281 4.32 19.68 13.38
C HIS A 281 2.89 20.15 13.70
N GLY A 282 1.92 19.23 13.87
CA GLY A 282 0.53 19.56 14.19
C GLY A 282 -0.24 20.27 13.06
N LYS A 283 0.24 20.16 11.82
CA LYS A 283 -0.44 20.66 10.62
C LYS A 283 -1.35 19.58 10.04
N LYS A 284 -2.26 20.00 9.15
CA LYS A 284 -3.14 19.08 8.41
C LYS A 284 -2.31 18.09 7.58
N SER A 285 -2.66 16.80 7.65
CA SER A 285 -2.13 15.74 6.79
C SER A 285 -3.25 15.04 6.02
N ASN A 286 -2.87 14.31 4.98
CA ASN A 286 -3.75 13.49 4.14
C ASN A 286 -3.86 12.06 4.65
N ILE A 287 -2.92 11.60 5.48
CA ILE A 287 -2.99 10.32 6.19
C ILE A 287 -2.81 10.59 7.68
N ASP A 288 -3.81 10.24 8.48
CA ASP A 288 -3.71 10.25 9.93
C ASP A 288 -3.62 8.84 10.53
N ALA A 289 -3.67 8.74 11.86
CA ALA A 289 -3.61 7.46 12.55
C ALA A 289 -4.89 6.64 12.36
N GLU A 290 -6.04 7.28 12.22
CA GLU A 290 -7.33 6.61 11.99
C GLU A 290 -7.34 5.97 10.61
N ASP A 291 -6.81 6.66 9.59
CA ASP A 291 -6.66 6.12 8.26
C ASP A 291 -5.83 4.84 8.23
N ILE A 292 -4.69 4.84 8.92
CA ILE A 292 -3.79 3.69 9.03
C ILE A 292 -4.49 2.53 9.74
N LEU A 293 -5.16 2.80 10.87
CA LEU A 293 -5.84 1.76 11.65
C LEU A 293 -7.02 1.16 10.88
N ALA A 294 -7.86 1.97 10.26
CA ALA A 294 -9.05 1.50 9.58
C ALA A 294 -8.70 0.72 8.30
N ALA A 295 -7.75 1.20 7.50
CA ALA A 295 -7.27 0.46 6.33
C ALA A 295 -6.63 -0.88 6.73
N THR A 296 -5.81 -0.89 7.80
CA THR A 296 -5.16 -2.09 8.32
C THR A 296 -6.19 -3.10 8.82
N LEU A 297 -7.18 -2.66 9.60
CA LEU A 297 -8.23 -3.52 10.13
C LEU A 297 -9.06 -4.14 9.01
N ALA A 298 -9.54 -3.33 8.06
CA ALA A 298 -10.33 -3.82 6.92
C ALA A 298 -9.55 -4.87 6.10
N THR A 299 -8.25 -4.66 5.94
CA THR A 299 -7.37 -5.60 5.23
C THR A 299 -7.21 -6.92 5.99
N ILE A 300 -7.00 -6.87 7.31
CA ILE A 300 -6.90 -8.07 8.16
C ILE A 300 -8.23 -8.83 8.17
N GLU A 301 -9.35 -8.12 8.31
CA GLU A 301 -10.68 -8.74 8.30
C GLU A 301 -10.99 -9.43 6.97
N ALA A 302 -10.54 -8.84 5.87
CA ALA A 302 -10.63 -9.48 4.56
C ALA A 302 -9.76 -10.73 4.47
N ASP A 303 -8.52 -10.71 4.99
CA ASP A 303 -7.64 -11.90 5.01
C ASP A 303 -8.18 -13.03 5.89
N GLU A 304 -8.85 -12.71 7.00
CA GLU A 304 -9.45 -13.71 7.89
C GLU A 304 -10.69 -14.38 7.28
N ARG A 305 -11.39 -13.72 6.36
CA ARG A 305 -12.64 -14.21 5.76
C ARG A 305 -12.45 -14.85 4.37
N VAL A 306 -11.39 -14.48 3.65
CA VAL A 306 -11.19 -14.91 2.26
C VAL A 306 -11.10 -16.44 2.14
N HIS A 307 -11.72 -16.99 1.09
CA HIS A 307 -11.70 -18.43 0.86
C HIS A 307 -10.42 -18.86 0.12
N VAL A 308 -9.68 -19.79 0.71
CA VAL A 308 -8.49 -20.36 0.06
C VAL A 308 -8.88 -21.49 -0.90
N ILE A 309 -8.45 -21.39 -2.15
CA ILE A 309 -8.61 -22.43 -3.17
C ILE A 309 -7.30 -23.21 -3.28
N ASN A 310 -7.33 -24.49 -2.89
CA ASN A 310 -6.25 -25.45 -3.15
C ASN A 310 -6.53 -26.20 -4.45
N LEU A 311 -5.94 -25.73 -5.56
CA LEU A 311 -6.11 -26.35 -6.87
C LEU A 311 -5.40 -27.71 -7.01
N SER A 312 -4.42 -28.02 -6.14
CA SER A 312 -3.75 -29.33 -6.12
C SER A 312 -4.68 -30.50 -5.77
N GLU A 313 -5.80 -30.24 -5.09
CA GLU A 313 -6.81 -31.25 -4.76
C GLU A 313 -7.85 -31.45 -5.88
N ARG A 314 -7.96 -30.48 -6.80
CA ARG A 314 -8.84 -30.56 -7.98
C ARG A 314 -8.01 -31.05 -9.15
N GLY A 315 -7.83 -32.36 -9.23
CA GLY A 315 -7.04 -33.03 -10.26
C GLY A 315 -7.21 -32.40 -11.64
N GLN A 316 -6.07 -32.13 -12.29
CA GLN A 316 -5.89 -31.63 -13.66
C GLN A 316 -7.18 -31.54 -14.49
N VAL A 317 -7.90 -30.43 -14.39
CA VAL A 317 -8.84 -30.07 -15.46
C VAL A 317 -7.97 -29.45 -16.55
N ARG A 318 -7.64 -30.31 -17.51
CA ARG A 318 -6.98 -29.96 -18.78
C ARG A 318 -7.81 -28.97 -19.58
#